data_AF-A0A952EUD1-F1
#
_entry.id   AF-A0A952EUD1-F1
#
_cell.length_a   1.000
_cell.length_b   1.000
_cell.length_c   1.000
_cell.angle_alpha   90.00
_cell.angle_beta   90.00
_cell.angle_gamma   90.00
#
_symmetry.space_group_name_H-M   'P 1'
#
loop_
_entity.id
_entity.type
_entity.pdbx_description
1 polymer ?
#
loop_
_entity_poly.entity_id
_entity_poly.type
_entity_poly.pdbx_seq_one_letter_code
_entity_poly.pdbx_strand_id
1 'polypeptide(L)' 'YLKVRRVEFYELPKTISGKIRRVELRRREQTAHADGTPITTEHRYEDLVDR' A
#
# COMPACT_ATOMS: atom_id res chain seq x y z
N TYR A 1 5.72 14.17 15.40
CA TYR A 1 6.33 12.96 14.83
C TYR A 1 5.27 12.14 14.11
N LEU A 2 5.24 12.14 12.77
CA LEU A 2 4.35 11.26 12.01
C LEU A 2 5.02 9.92 11.73
N LYS A 3 4.36 8.81 12.13
CA LYS A 3 4.84 7.44 11.91
C LYS A 3 4.38 6.85 10.57
N VAL A 4 3.38 7.44 9.93
CA VAL A 4 2.79 6.97 8.68
C VAL A 4 3.04 8.01 7.59
N ARG A 5 3.65 7.60 6.48
CA ARG A 5 3.94 8.48 5.33
C ARG A 5 3.15 8.13 4.07
N ARG A 6 2.60 6.91 4.00
CA ARG A 6 1.93 6.34 2.83
C ARG A 6 0.70 5.59 3.31
N VAL A 7 -0.43 5.75 2.61
CA VAL A 7 -1.68 5.01 2.85
C VAL A 7 -2.33 4.66 1.52
N GLU A 8 -2.97 3.49 1.43
CA GLU A 8 -3.68 3.03 0.24
C GLU A 8 -5.01 2.40 0.70
N PHE A 9 -6.08 2.66 -0.05
CA PHE A 9 -7.34 1.93 0.08
C PHE A 9 -7.41 0.88 -1.03
N TYR A 10 -7.40 -0.39 -0.63
CA TYR A 10 -7.41 -1.53 -1.55
C TYR A 10 -8.19 -2.69 -0.95
N GLU A 11 -8.70 -3.58 -1.80
CA GLU A 11 -9.34 -4.81 -1.34
C GLU A 11 -8.31 -5.70 -0.62
N LEU A 12 -8.50 -5.92 0.67
CA LEU A 12 -7.53 -6.67 1.46
C LEU A 12 -7.68 -8.17 1.21
N PRO A 13 -6.67 -8.87 0.66
CA PRO A 13 -6.78 -10.28 0.37
C PRO A 13 -6.97 -11.06 1.67
N LYS A 14 -7.92 -12.00 1.67
CA LYS A 14 -8.33 -12.74 2.86
C LYS A 14 -8.00 -14.22 2.73
N THR A 15 -7.70 -14.88 3.85
CA THR A 15 -7.69 -16.35 3.94
C THR A 15 -9.11 -16.89 4.04
N ILE A 16 -9.25 -18.22 3.92
CA ILE A 16 -10.55 -18.92 4.13
C ILE A 16 -11.17 -18.61 5.50
N SER A 17 -10.33 -18.28 6.49
CA SER A 17 -10.74 -17.90 7.85
C SER A 17 -10.97 -16.39 8.01
N GLY A 18 -10.86 -15.60 6.94
CA GLY A 18 -11.06 -14.14 7.01
C GLY A 18 -9.87 -13.36 7.61
N LYS A 19 -8.68 -13.94 7.71
CA LYS A 19 -7.45 -13.19 8.11
C LYS A 19 -6.85 -12.49 6.91
N ILE A 20 -6.22 -11.32 7.10
CA ILE A 20 -5.55 -10.60 6.00
C ILE A 20 -4.29 -11.38 5.56
N ARG A 21 -4.13 -11.62 4.25
CA ARG A 21 -2.97 -12.28 3.63
C ARG A 21 -1.83 -11.29 3.38
N ARG A 22 -1.09 -10.95 4.43
CA ARG A 22 0.02 -9.97 4.37
C ARG A 22 1.13 -10.31 3.36
N VAL A 23 1.36 -11.59 3.08
CA VAL A 23 2.39 -12.03 2.11
C VAL A 23 2.06 -11.57 0.70
N GLU A 24 0.79 -11.58 0.32
CA GLU A 24 0.31 -11.14 -0.98
C GLU A 24 0.43 -9.63 -1.13
N LEU A 25 0.04 -8.89 -0.08
CA LEU A 25 0.25 -7.44 0.01
C LEU A 25 1.74 -7.07 -0.14
N ARG A 26 2.63 -7.80 0.55
CA ARG A 26 4.08 -7.57 0.45
C ARG A 26 4.60 -7.84 -0.95
N ARG A 27 4.15 -8.93 -1.59
CA ARG A 27 4.56 -9.27 -2.96
C ARG A 27 4.13 -8.19 -3.94
N ARG A 28 2.89 -7.70 -3.84
CA ARG A 28 2.38 -6.59 -4.65
C ARG A 28 3.23 -5.33 -4.49
N GLU A 29 3.53 -4.93 -3.25
CA GLU A 29 4.39 -3.78 -2.99
C GLU A 29 5.80 -3.97 -3.60
N GLN A 30 6.39 -5.16 -3.44
CA GLN A 30 7.69 -5.49 -4.03
C GLN A 30 7.68 -5.44 -5.56
N THR A 31 6.64 -5.98 -6.20
CA THR A 31 6.48 -5.94 -7.66
C THR A 31 6.33 -4.50 -8.14
N ALA A 32 5.45 -3.71 -7.54
CA ALA A 32 5.27 -2.30 -7.90
C ALA A 32 6.58 -1.50 -7.77
N HIS A 33 7.33 -1.73 -6.68
CA HIS A 33 8.64 -1.11 -6.48
C HIS A 33 9.68 -1.56 -7.51
N ALA A 34 9.74 -2.86 -7.84
CA ALA A 34 10.69 -3.40 -8.80
C ALA A 34 10.40 -2.90 -10.24
N ASP A 35 9.13 -2.80 -10.61
CA ASP A 35 8.69 -2.37 -11.94
C ASP A 35 8.67 -0.84 -12.08
N GLY A 36 9.01 -0.09 -11.02
CA GLY A 36 8.91 1.37 -10.98
C GLY A 36 7.48 1.88 -11.23
N THR A 37 6.48 1.02 -11.04
CA THR A 37 5.09 1.32 -11.38
C THR A 37 4.42 2.01 -10.19
N PRO A 38 3.93 3.25 -10.36
CA PRO A 38 3.26 3.96 -9.28
C PRO A 38 1.95 3.27 -8.91
N ILE A 39 1.70 3.14 -7.60
CA ILE A 39 0.41 2.70 -7.08
C ILE A 39 -0.54 3.89 -7.13
N THR A 40 -1.48 3.89 -8.06
CA THR A 40 -2.38 5.04 -8.31
C THR A 40 -3.35 5.33 -7.16
N THR A 41 -3.62 4.33 -6.33
CA THR A 41 -4.48 4.39 -5.14
C THR A 41 -3.73 4.77 -3.86
N GLU A 42 -2.44 5.07 -3.96
CA GLU A 42 -1.62 5.54 -2.85
C GLU A 42 -1.80 7.04 -2.60
N HIS A 43 -1.86 7.42 -1.33
CA HIS A 43 -1.77 8.80 -0.87
C HIS A 43 -0.50 8.97 -0.04
N ARG A 44 0.36 9.92 -0.42
CA ARG A 44 1.56 10.27 0.34
C ARG A 44 1.30 11.48 1.21
N TYR A 45 1.98 11.51 2.35
CA TYR A 45 1.91 12.64 3.26
C TYR A 45 2.40 13.94 2.60
N GLU A 46 3.46 13.86 1.79
CA GLU A 46 4.06 14.99 1.07
C GLU A 46 3.03 15.65 0.13
N ASP A 47 2.27 14.85 -0.63
CA ASP A 47 1.20 15.34 -1.53
C ASP A 47 0.08 16.13 -0.83
N LEU A 48 -0.11 15.92 0.48
CA LEU A 48 -1.16 16.57 1.28
C LEU A 48 -0.67 17.82 2.01
N VAL A 49 0.63 17.93 2.27
CA VAL A 49 1.23 19.06 3.00
C VAL A 49 1.76 20.12 2.06
N ASP A 50 2.21 19.73 0.86
CA ASP A 50 2.72 20.65 -0.15
C ASP A 50 1.60 21.34 -0.96
N ARG A 51 0.34 21.21 -0.52
CA ARG A 51 -0.86 21.76 -1.16
C ARG A 51 -1.58 22.76 -0.25
#